data_AF-A0A1E7ZAR4-F1
#
_entry.id   AF-A0A1E7ZAR4-F1
#
_cell.length_a   1.000
_cell.length_b   1.000
_cell.length_c   1.000
_cell.angle_alpha   90.00
_cell.angle_beta   90.00
_cell.angle_gamma   90.00
#
_symmetry.space_group_name_H-M   'P 1'
#
loop_
_entity.id
_entity.type
_entity.pdbx_description
1 polymer ?
#
loop_
_entity_poly.entity_id
_entity_poly.type
_entity_poly.pdbx_seq_one_letter_code
_entity_poly.pdbx_strand_id
1 'polypeptide(L)'
;MLTLSQFRNSYPLQLECSLATGSSPKTLLRLSAKFNGRDPFWHFVEQTASSSRPIHFLGHDRSLDASVRNLSEISKQIADIEEWLGLSYQDILQKISGSYSTTSVSKIFDLQAPGQWEGVTRGELQALLKELHYWVVYINDLDIMRKDAESALSLHYFLRRHPVAGCQSLADVVLLNNDSWDLDESGYQTILQDLVAKDDDCILRWIEQPEPVAHFNVRSKVPYNSMLTWVILSLISRTYGYTSNLWATKIQWKKQGFKLRKDARPAPVFHYFSMPSAELSLGEGDEGAPQKGRRVSLVYNASELLDYNGMPYEEGFVEPLTTLRARLERLQVDVREGNEPKWHPNEDYIEMPPDTGLYAKHVTAAYYQAILPLLIRWAGHKKRLNVGAHLRDPVQFDAYTTLVTEVAAASLSVRFGLDRKPCQTSVQRIGNWIDELSPQGRFDVLASASECANRLCLFLFPEDRETV
;
A
#
# COMPACT_ATOMS: atom_id res chain seq x y z
N MET A 1 -18.17 -8.31 2.32
CA MET A 1 -16.94 -8.99 2.77
C MET A 1 -16.90 -10.35 2.11
N LEU A 2 -15.83 -10.64 1.38
CA LEU A 2 -15.63 -11.93 0.74
C LEU A 2 -15.41 -13.02 1.79
N THR A 3 -16.36 -13.96 1.86
CA THR A 3 -16.24 -15.17 2.69
C THR A 3 -15.44 -16.24 1.97
N LEU A 4 -14.83 -17.17 2.72
CA LEU A 4 -14.17 -18.32 2.13
C LEU A 4 -15.13 -19.19 1.29
N SER A 5 -16.41 -19.24 1.66
CA SER A 5 -17.43 -19.92 0.85
C SER A 5 -17.61 -19.27 -0.52
N GLN A 6 -17.71 -17.94 -0.59
CA GLN A 6 -17.83 -17.22 -1.86
C GLN A 6 -16.58 -17.41 -2.72
N PHE A 7 -15.39 -17.23 -2.13
CA PHE A 7 -14.12 -17.48 -2.81
C PHE A 7 -14.03 -18.91 -3.39
N ARG A 8 -14.37 -19.94 -2.61
CA ARG A 8 -14.28 -21.34 -3.06
C ARG A 8 -15.23 -21.67 -4.21
N ASN A 9 -16.36 -20.97 -4.33
CA ASN A 9 -17.42 -21.27 -5.28
C ASN A 9 -17.45 -20.34 -6.51
N SER A 10 -16.61 -19.31 -6.57
CA SER A 10 -16.60 -18.34 -7.67
C SER A 10 -15.25 -18.28 -8.37
N TYR A 11 -15.22 -18.65 -9.65
CA TYR A 11 -14.01 -18.64 -10.46
C TYR A 11 -13.36 -17.24 -10.59
N PRO A 12 -14.10 -16.14 -10.89
CA PRO A 12 -13.53 -14.80 -10.90
C PRO A 12 -12.92 -14.39 -9.56
N LEU A 13 -13.58 -14.69 -8.44
CA LEU A 13 -13.08 -14.36 -7.10
C LEU A 13 -11.79 -15.15 -6.78
N GLN A 14 -11.64 -16.36 -7.34
CA GLN A 14 -10.39 -17.11 -7.20
C GLN A 14 -9.22 -16.45 -7.95
N LEU A 15 -9.47 -15.91 -9.15
CA LEU A 15 -8.46 -15.18 -9.92
C LEU A 15 -8.11 -13.84 -9.25
N GLU A 16 -9.12 -13.12 -8.76
CA GLU A 16 -8.95 -11.86 -8.02
C GLU A 16 -8.09 -12.07 -6.78
N CYS A 17 -8.47 -13.02 -5.91
CA CYS A 17 -7.69 -13.36 -4.73
C CYS A 17 -6.28 -13.83 -5.07
N SER A 18 -6.10 -14.47 -6.24
CA SER A 18 -4.78 -14.91 -6.69
C SER A 18 -3.89 -13.74 -7.09
N LEU A 19 -4.42 -12.76 -7.82
CA LEU A 19 -3.70 -11.53 -8.12
C LEU A 19 -3.39 -10.75 -6.84
N ALA A 20 -4.39 -10.59 -5.96
CA ALA A 20 -4.25 -9.80 -4.72
C ALA A 20 -3.23 -10.39 -3.73
N THR A 21 -2.95 -11.70 -3.79
CA THR A 21 -2.03 -12.38 -2.86
C THR A 21 -0.78 -12.94 -3.52
N GLY A 22 -0.68 -12.88 -4.85
CA GLY A 22 0.38 -13.53 -5.64
C GLY A 22 0.38 -15.06 -5.60
N SER A 23 -0.57 -15.68 -4.88
CA SER A 23 -0.65 -17.12 -4.71
C SER A 23 -1.61 -17.72 -5.74
N SER A 24 -1.25 -18.85 -6.35
CA SER A 24 -2.13 -19.50 -7.33
C SER A 24 -3.50 -19.87 -6.73
N PRO A 25 -4.59 -19.88 -7.52
CA PRO A 25 -5.92 -20.30 -7.06
C PRO A 25 -5.91 -21.67 -6.37
N LYS A 26 -5.14 -22.61 -6.94
CA LYS A 26 -4.97 -23.96 -6.39
C LYS A 26 -4.35 -23.96 -4.99
N THR A 27 -3.35 -23.13 -4.75
CA THR A 27 -2.71 -22.99 -3.43
C THR A 27 -3.68 -22.42 -2.41
N LEU A 28 -4.39 -21.35 -2.77
CA LEU A 28 -5.37 -20.68 -1.90
C LEU A 28 -6.54 -21.60 -1.53
N LEU A 29 -7.10 -22.33 -2.50
CA LEU A 29 -8.16 -23.32 -2.24
C LEU A 29 -7.70 -24.40 -1.27
N ARG A 30 -6.50 -24.95 -1.47
CA ARG A 30 -5.93 -25.99 -0.61
C ARG A 30 -5.72 -25.49 0.82
N LEU A 31 -5.11 -24.32 1.00
CA LEU A 31 -4.78 -23.78 2.32
C LEU A 31 -6.00 -23.27 3.07
N SER A 32 -6.97 -22.71 2.35
CA SER A 32 -8.21 -22.22 2.95
C SER A 32 -9.14 -23.34 3.40
N ALA A 33 -9.01 -24.57 2.87
CA ALA A 33 -9.94 -25.69 3.13
C ALA A 33 -10.11 -26.06 4.62
N LYS A 34 -9.10 -25.80 5.45
CA LYS A 34 -9.13 -26.08 6.90
C LYS A 34 -9.91 -25.07 7.74
N PHE A 35 -10.39 -23.98 7.13
CA PHE A 35 -11.09 -22.89 7.80
C PHE A 35 -12.59 -22.93 7.52
N ASN A 36 -13.39 -22.30 8.38
CA ASN A 36 -14.84 -22.27 8.23
C ASN A 36 -15.22 -21.46 6.99
N GLY A 37 -16.21 -21.93 6.21
CA GLY A 37 -16.66 -21.21 5.02
C GLY A 37 -17.23 -19.81 5.32
N ARG A 38 -17.67 -19.56 6.56
CA ARG A 38 -18.11 -18.24 7.04
C ARG A 38 -16.95 -17.32 7.41
N ASP A 39 -15.74 -17.85 7.56
CA ASP A 39 -14.59 -17.03 7.90
C ASP A 39 -14.31 -16.04 6.76
N PRO A 40 -13.94 -14.79 7.09
CA PRO A 40 -13.49 -13.83 6.09
C PRO A 40 -12.19 -14.29 5.41
N PHE A 41 -12.07 -14.04 4.10
CA PHE A 41 -10.86 -14.37 3.35
C PHE A 41 -9.59 -13.72 3.93
N TRP A 42 -9.67 -12.46 4.37
CA TRP A 42 -8.51 -11.75 4.96
C TRP A 42 -8.02 -12.39 6.27
N HIS A 43 -8.91 -12.94 7.09
CA HIS A 43 -8.55 -13.57 8.36
C HIS A 43 -7.81 -14.89 8.11
N PHE A 44 -8.19 -15.62 7.05
CA PHE A 44 -7.41 -16.75 6.57
C PHE A 44 -5.98 -16.33 6.21
N VAL A 45 -5.80 -15.25 5.44
CA VAL A 45 -4.47 -14.74 5.06
C VAL A 45 -3.65 -14.38 6.31
N GLU A 46 -4.26 -13.70 7.28
CA GLU A 46 -3.63 -13.34 8.55
C GLU A 46 -3.12 -14.57 9.32
N GLN A 47 -3.93 -15.62 9.42
CA GLN A 47 -3.55 -16.85 10.12
C GLN A 47 -2.41 -17.61 9.45
N THR A 48 -2.05 -17.27 8.20
CA THR A 48 -0.85 -17.82 7.56
C THR A 48 0.44 -17.10 7.96
N ALA A 49 0.36 -15.93 8.61
CA ALA A 49 1.53 -15.11 8.96
C ALA A 49 2.54 -15.82 9.87
N SER A 50 2.10 -16.79 10.68
CA SER A 50 2.94 -17.61 11.55
C SER A 50 3.41 -18.93 10.91
N SER A 51 3.01 -19.19 9.67
CA SER A 51 3.43 -20.39 8.93
C SER A 51 4.82 -20.21 8.31
N SER A 52 5.45 -21.32 7.92
CA SER A 52 6.74 -21.29 7.21
C SER A 52 6.67 -20.65 5.82
N ARG A 53 5.48 -20.47 5.25
CA ARG A 53 5.24 -19.80 3.96
C ARG A 53 4.01 -18.90 4.08
N PRO A 54 4.14 -17.73 4.71
CA PRO A 54 3.02 -16.83 4.92
C PRO A 54 2.50 -16.29 3.58
N ILE A 55 1.19 -16.17 3.48
CA ILE A 55 0.53 -15.45 2.39
C ILE A 55 0.35 -14.01 2.85
N HIS A 56 0.63 -13.09 1.96
CA HIS A 56 0.41 -11.66 2.18
C HIS A 56 -0.44 -11.12 1.04
N PHE A 57 -1.25 -10.12 1.35
CA PHE A 57 -1.76 -9.24 0.31
C PHE A 57 -0.59 -8.46 -0.29
N LEU A 58 -0.51 -8.43 -1.61
CA LEU A 58 0.57 -7.80 -2.34
C LEU A 58 0.24 -6.33 -2.61
N GLY A 59 0.25 -5.52 -1.54
CA GLY A 59 0.09 -4.06 -1.63
C GLY A 59 1.13 -3.39 -2.54
N HIS A 60 1.00 -2.09 -2.79
CA HIS A 60 1.93 -1.34 -3.64
C HIS A 60 3.39 -1.47 -3.21
N ASP A 61 3.63 -1.53 -1.91
CA ASP A 61 4.96 -1.68 -1.33
C ASP A 61 5.56 -3.07 -1.55
N ARG A 62 4.74 -4.13 -1.63
CA ARG A 62 5.17 -5.53 -1.82
C ARG A 62 4.90 -6.08 -3.21
N SER A 63 4.44 -5.27 -4.14
CA SER A 63 4.08 -5.74 -5.48
C SER A 63 5.29 -6.28 -6.27
N LEU A 64 6.52 -5.97 -5.87
CA LEU A 64 7.71 -6.61 -6.41
C LEU A 64 7.83 -8.12 -6.05
N ASP A 65 7.17 -8.58 -4.99
CA ASP A 65 7.10 -10.02 -4.62
C ASP A 65 6.22 -10.82 -5.56
N ALA A 66 5.46 -10.16 -6.43
CA ALA A 66 4.51 -10.83 -7.29
C ALA A 66 5.20 -11.83 -8.22
N SER A 67 4.68 -13.06 -8.24
CA SER A 67 5.20 -14.09 -9.11
C SER A 67 4.91 -13.74 -10.57
N VAL A 68 5.97 -13.60 -11.37
CA VAL A 68 5.88 -13.35 -12.83
C VAL A 68 5.05 -14.42 -13.51
N ARG A 69 5.26 -15.68 -13.12
CA ARG A 69 4.50 -16.82 -13.62
C ARG A 69 3.02 -16.71 -13.26
N ASN A 70 2.70 -16.44 -11.99
CA ASN A 70 1.30 -16.35 -11.56
C ASN A 70 0.58 -15.18 -12.26
N LEU A 71 1.19 -13.99 -12.25
CA LEU A 71 0.64 -12.81 -12.95
C LEU A 71 0.40 -13.11 -14.44
N SER A 72 1.34 -13.77 -15.10
CA SER A 72 1.20 -14.19 -16.49
C SER A 72 0.05 -15.19 -16.69
N GLU A 73 -0.06 -16.22 -15.85
CA GLU A 73 -1.10 -17.26 -15.95
C GLU A 73 -2.51 -16.71 -15.70
N ILE A 74 -2.66 -15.79 -14.74
CA ILE A 74 -3.96 -15.14 -14.47
C ILE A 74 -4.28 -14.13 -15.57
N SER A 75 -3.32 -13.32 -16.02
CA SER A 75 -3.52 -12.38 -17.14
C SER A 75 -3.97 -13.11 -18.41
N LYS A 76 -3.46 -14.31 -18.66
CA LYS A 76 -3.92 -15.16 -19.77
C LYS A 76 -5.39 -15.57 -19.60
N GLN A 77 -5.80 -16.00 -18.41
CA GLN A 77 -7.19 -16.39 -18.16
C GLN A 77 -8.15 -15.19 -18.29
N ILE A 78 -7.70 -13.99 -17.92
CA ILE A 78 -8.49 -12.76 -18.13
C ILE A 78 -8.51 -12.37 -19.62
N ALA A 79 -7.45 -12.64 -20.38
CA ALA A 79 -7.46 -12.40 -21.82
C ALA A 79 -8.57 -13.20 -22.53
N ASP A 80 -8.98 -14.35 -21.99
CA ASP A 80 -10.11 -15.13 -22.52
C ASP A 80 -11.43 -14.33 -22.48
N ILE A 81 -11.66 -13.47 -21.47
CA ILE A 81 -12.85 -12.61 -21.43
C ILE A 81 -12.71 -11.39 -22.36
N GLU A 82 -11.50 -10.83 -22.48
CA GLU A 82 -11.22 -9.76 -23.46
C GLU A 82 -11.52 -10.25 -24.89
N GLU A 83 -11.10 -11.48 -25.21
CA GLU A 83 -11.37 -12.13 -26.50
C GLU A 83 -12.86 -12.44 -26.68
N TRP A 84 -13.52 -13.01 -25.67
CA TRP A 84 -14.94 -13.35 -25.73
C TRP A 84 -15.83 -12.13 -25.98
N LEU A 85 -15.48 -10.98 -25.40
CA LEU A 85 -16.24 -9.73 -25.55
C LEU A 85 -15.74 -8.86 -26.70
N GLY A 86 -14.54 -9.13 -27.25
CA GLY A 86 -13.89 -8.29 -28.25
C GLY A 86 -13.54 -6.89 -27.72
N LEU A 87 -13.22 -6.77 -26.43
CA LEU A 87 -13.00 -5.51 -25.73
C LEU A 87 -11.79 -5.61 -24.80
N SER A 88 -11.07 -4.51 -24.60
CA SER A 88 -10.05 -4.44 -23.56
C SER A 88 -10.70 -4.50 -22.17
N TYR A 89 -9.95 -4.91 -21.14
CA TYR A 89 -10.47 -4.88 -19.77
C TYR A 89 -10.94 -3.48 -19.34
N GLN A 90 -10.32 -2.42 -19.86
CA GLN A 90 -10.70 -1.03 -19.57
C GLN A 90 -12.07 -0.70 -20.17
N ASP A 91 -12.30 -1.08 -21.43
CA ASP A 91 -13.60 -0.88 -22.09
C ASP A 91 -14.70 -1.72 -21.45
N ILE A 92 -14.37 -2.92 -20.98
CA ILE A 92 -15.28 -3.78 -20.21
C ILE A 92 -15.67 -3.08 -18.91
N LEU A 93 -14.70 -2.58 -18.13
CA LEU A 93 -14.95 -1.84 -16.89
C LEU A 93 -15.86 -0.63 -17.12
N GLN A 94 -15.65 0.13 -18.21
CA GLN A 94 -16.50 1.26 -18.57
C GLN A 94 -17.93 0.82 -18.87
N LYS A 95 -18.12 -0.23 -19.69
CA LYS A 95 -19.45 -0.71 -20.07
C LYS A 95 -20.27 -1.27 -18.92
N ILE A 96 -19.65 -1.96 -17.95
CA ILE A 96 -20.38 -2.58 -16.83
C ILE A 96 -20.78 -1.60 -15.72
N SER A 97 -20.25 -0.37 -15.74
CA SER A 97 -20.39 0.63 -14.66
C SER A 97 -21.84 0.98 -14.29
N GLY A 98 -22.77 0.91 -15.26
CA GLY A 98 -24.19 1.26 -15.07
C GLY A 98 -25.11 0.11 -14.65
N SER A 99 -24.64 -1.15 -14.63
CA SER A 99 -25.50 -2.31 -14.35
C SER A 99 -25.57 -2.62 -12.85
N TYR A 100 -26.57 -3.37 -12.35
CA TYR A 100 -26.57 -3.83 -10.96
C TYR A 100 -25.50 -4.89 -10.69
N SER A 101 -24.95 -4.93 -9.47
CA SER A 101 -23.86 -5.85 -9.08
C SER A 101 -24.19 -7.33 -9.34
N THR A 102 -25.45 -7.73 -9.16
CA THR A 102 -25.93 -9.11 -9.36
C THR A 102 -26.30 -9.44 -10.80
N THR A 103 -26.25 -8.48 -11.73
CA THR A 103 -26.56 -8.71 -13.15
C THR A 103 -25.49 -9.62 -13.75
N SER A 104 -25.88 -10.67 -14.47
CA SER A 104 -24.91 -11.55 -15.13
C SER A 104 -24.25 -10.86 -16.33
N VAL A 105 -22.98 -11.15 -16.55
CA VAL A 105 -22.19 -10.59 -17.67
C VAL A 105 -22.88 -10.88 -19.01
N SER A 106 -23.40 -12.09 -19.22
CA SER A 106 -24.11 -12.45 -20.46
C SER A 106 -25.31 -11.56 -20.75
N LYS A 107 -26.02 -11.06 -19.71
CA LYS A 107 -27.14 -10.13 -19.86
C LYS A 107 -26.69 -8.71 -20.17
N ILE A 108 -25.51 -8.31 -19.71
CA ILE A 108 -24.97 -6.95 -19.94
C ILE A 108 -24.50 -6.80 -21.39
N PHE A 109 -23.97 -7.87 -21.97
CA PHE A 109 -23.39 -7.88 -23.31
C PHE A 109 -24.25 -8.62 -24.36
N ASP A 110 -25.51 -8.95 -24.02
CA ASP A 110 -26.46 -9.65 -24.90
C ASP A 110 -25.89 -10.91 -25.59
N LEU A 111 -25.14 -11.71 -24.83
CA LEU A 111 -24.41 -12.88 -25.33
C LEU A 111 -25.33 -14.10 -25.42
N GLN A 112 -25.35 -14.75 -26.58
CA GLN A 112 -26.22 -15.91 -26.85
C GLN A 112 -25.53 -17.27 -26.66
N ALA A 113 -24.20 -17.31 -26.46
CA ALA A 113 -23.44 -18.54 -26.32
C ALA A 113 -22.93 -18.73 -24.87
N PRO A 114 -23.07 -19.94 -24.29
CA PRO A 114 -22.49 -20.25 -22.98
C PRO A 114 -20.96 -20.31 -23.07
N GLY A 115 -20.29 -19.42 -22.34
CA GLY A 115 -18.83 -19.38 -22.19
C GLY A 115 -18.39 -19.78 -20.79
N GLN A 116 -17.08 -19.90 -20.57
CA GLN A 116 -16.50 -20.20 -19.24
C GLN A 116 -16.87 -19.15 -18.17
N TRP A 117 -17.28 -17.96 -18.60
CA TRP A 117 -17.71 -16.84 -17.76
C TRP A 117 -19.25 -16.78 -17.59
N GLU A 118 -19.97 -17.81 -18.00
CA GLU A 118 -21.42 -17.92 -17.78
C GLU A 118 -21.73 -17.94 -16.27
N GLY A 119 -22.72 -17.15 -15.85
CA GLY A 119 -23.11 -17.02 -14.44
C GLY A 119 -22.28 -16.03 -13.63
N VAL A 120 -21.17 -15.52 -14.18
CA VAL A 120 -20.40 -14.44 -13.56
C VAL A 120 -21.24 -13.19 -13.48
N THR A 121 -21.26 -12.57 -12.30
CA THR A 121 -21.98 -11.33 -12.04
C THR A 121 -21.12 -10.11 -12.35
N ARG A 122 -21.76 -8.95 -12.54
CA ARG A 122 -21.10 -7.66 -12.72
C ARG A 122 -20.12 -7.37 -11.58
N GLY A 123 -20.53 -7.63 -10.34
CA GLY A 123 -19.71 -7.36 -9.16
C GLY A 123 -18.42 -8.17 -9.14
N GLU A 124 -18.51 -9.46 -9.45
CA GLU A 124 -17.35 -10.35 -9.51
C GLU A 124 -16.40 -9.98 -10.65
N LEU A 125 -16.94 -9.66 -11.84
CA LEU A 125 -16.11 -9.24 -12.97
C LEU A 125 -15.43 -7.89 -12.69
N GLN A 126 -16.16 -6.93 -12.13
CA GLN A 126 -15.62 -5.62 -11.79
C GLN A 126 -14.47 -5.73 -10.80
N ALA A 127 -14.61 -6.55 -9.75
CA ALA A 127 -13.56 -6.77 -8.76
C ALA A 127 -12.30 -7.35 -9.41
N LEU A 128 -12.44 -8.40 -10.23
CA LEU A 128 -11.33 -9.02 -10.96
C LEU A 128 -10.61 -8.05 -11.91
N LEU A 129 -11.36 -7.28 -12.71
CA LEU A 129 -10.75 -6.38 -13.69
C LEU A 129 -10.10 -5.15 -13.05
N LYS A 130 -10.61 -4.68 -11.90
CA LYS A 130 -9.92 -3.66 -11.11
C LYS A 130 -8.60 -4.18 -10.53
N GLU A 131 -8.59 -5.42 -10.05
CA GLU A 131 -7.36 -6.04 -9.58
C GLU A 131 -6.34 -6.21 -10.73
N LEU A 132 -6.78 -6.59 -11.94
CA LEU A 132 -5.90 -6.58 -13.11
C LEU A 132 -5.42 -5.16 -13.46
N HIS A 133 -6.30 -4.16 -13.40
CA HIS A 133 -5.96 -2.77 -13.70
C HIS A 133 -4.81 -2.30 -12.82
N TYR A 134 -4.88 -2.57 -11.52
CA TYR A 134 -3.82 -2.30 -10.57
C TYR A 134 -2.48 -2.87 -11.04
N TRP A 135 -2.42 -4.15 -11.43
CA TRP A 135 -1.17 -4.79 -11.88
C TRP A 135 -0.64 -4.21 -13.18
N VAL A 136 -1.53 -3.95 -14.15
CA VAL A 136 -1.15 -3.32 -15.42
C VAL A 136 -0.51 -1.96 -15.14
N VAL A 137 -1.15 -1.13 -14.31
CA VAL A 137 -0.70 0.20 -13.92
C VAL A 137 0.63 0.15 -13.14
N TYR A 138 0.74 -0.72 -12.15
CA TYR A 138 1.96 -0.87 -11.35
C TYR A 138 3.18 -1.26 -12.21
N ILE A 139 3.04 -2.29 -13.05
CA ILE A 139 4.16 -2.81 -13.88
C ILE A 139 4.58 -1.76 -14.92
N ASN A 140 3.59 -1.06 -15.47
CA ASN A 140 3.78 0.09 -16.32
C ASN A 140 4.63 1.17 -15.63
N ASP A 141 4.30 1.53 -14.38
CA ASP A 141 4.99 2.57 -13.60
C ASP A 141 6.43 2.21 -13.22
N LEU A 142 6.80 0.93 -13.20
CA LEU A 142 8.19 0.49 -13.03
C LEU A 142 9.10 0.87 -14.21
N ASP A 143 8.53 1.35 -15.32
CA ASP A 143 9.25 1.75 -16.55
C ASP A 143 10.19 0.66 -17.13
N ILE A 144 9.95 -0.61 -16.76
CA ILE A 144 10.69 -1.78 -17.26
C ILE A 144 10.27 -2.21 -18.68
N MET A 145 9.23 -1.60 -19.23
CA MET A 145 8.68 -1.93 -20.55
C MET A 145 8.99 -0.84 -21.57
N ARG A 146 9.37 -1.25 -22.78
CA ARG A 146 9.55 -0.33 -23.92
C ARG A 146 8.23 0.25 -24.42
N LYS A 147 7.20 -0.60 -24.45
CA LYS A 147 5.81 -0.22 -24.74
C LYS A 147 4.95 -0.70 -23.59
N ASP A 148 4.06 0.16 -23.15
CA ASP A 148 3.16 -0.10 -22.03
C ASP A 148 2.20 -1.25 -22.33
N ALA A 149 1.80 -1.96 -21.26
CA ALA A 149 0.72 -2.92 -21.33
C ALA A 149 -0.63 -2.19 -21.34
N GLU A 150 -1.48 -2.55 -22.30
CA GLU A 150 -2.79 -1.93 -22.58
C GLU A 150 -3.96 -2.92 -22.36
N SER A 151 -3.67 -4.21 -22.21
CA SER A 151 -4.63 -5.31 -22.04
C SER A 151 -4.05 -6.46 -21.21
N ALA A 152 -4.90 -7.38 -20.74
CA ALA A 152 -4.45 -8.60 -20.07
C ALA A 152 -3.52 -9.43 -20.97
N LEU A 153 -3.86 -9.50 -22.26
CA LEU A 153 -3.05 -10.20 -23.26
C LEU A 153 -1.65 -9.57 -23.44
N SER A 154 -1.58 -8.24 -23.54
CA SER A 154 -0.28 -7.56 -23.69
C SER A 154 0.62 -7.71 -22.46
N LEU A 155 0.03 -7.70 -21.26
CA LEU A 155 0.74 -7.98 -20.01
C LEU A 155 1.26 -9.41 -19.98
N HIS A 156 0.43 -10.38 -20.36
CA HIS A 156 0.84 -11.78 -20.51
C HIS A 156 2.04 -11.93 -21.45
N TYR A 157 2.01 -11.29 -22.62
CA TYR A 157 3.12 -11.36 -23.57
C TYR A 157 4.42 -10.77 -23.04
N PHE A 158 4.36 -9.64 -22.33
CA PHE A 158 5.54 -9.08 -21.67
C PHE A 158 6.15 -10.07 -20.67
N LEU A 159 5.33 -10.62 -19.77
CA LEU A 159 5.78 -11.54 -18.72
C LEU A 159 6.29 -12.88 -19.27
N ARG A 160 5.88 -13.28 -20.48
CA ARG A 160 6.33 -14.51 -21.16
C ARG A 160 7.49 -14.31 -22.12
N ARG A 161 7.95 -13.09 -22.33
CA ARG A 161 9.09 -12.79 -23.20
C ARG A 161 10.40 -13.18 -22.51
N HIS A 162 11.37 -13.71 -23.26
CA HIS A 162 12.74 -13.91 -22.73
C HIS A 162 13.48 -12.56 -22.60
N PRO A 163 14.23 -12.29 -21.50
CA PRO A 163 14.50 -13.18 -20.36
C PRO A 163 13.48 -13.11 -19.21
N VAL A 164 12.48 -12.22 -19.27
CA VAL A 164 11.46 -11.99 -18.23
C VAL A 164 10.76 -13.29 -17.79
N ALA A 165 10.46 -14.19 -18.73
CA ALA A 165 9.82 -15.48 -18.42
C ALA A 165 10.62 -16.39 -17.48
N GLY A 166 11.93 -16.17 -17.35
CA GLY A 166 12.81 -16.89 -16.42
C GLY A 166 12.85 -16.30 -15.02
N CYS A 167 12.30 -15.11 -14.81
CA CYS A 167 12.20 -14.45 -13.51
C CYS A 167 11.16 -15.15 -12.62
N GLN A 168 11.46 -15.27 -11.34
CA GLN A 168 10.52 -15.76 -10.34
C GLN A 168 9.58 -14.64 -9.89
N SER A 169 10.14 -13.45 -9.64
CA SER A 169 9.46 -12.28 -9.09
C SER A 169 9.57 -11.06 -10.00
N LEU A 170 8.69 -10.06 -9.80
CA LEU A 170 8.85 -8.76 -10.47
C LEU A 170 10.13 -8.05 -10.04
N ALA A 171 10.64 -8.30 -8.83
CA ALA A 171 11.94 -7.81 -8.40
C ALA A 171 13.05 -8.27 -9.37
N ASP A 172 13.07 -9.56 -9.73
CA ASP A 172 14.08 -10.11 -10.66
C ASP A 172 13.99 -9.41 -12.02
N VAL A 173 12.78 -9.09 -12.49
CA VAL A 173 12.58 -8.38 -13.77
C VAL A 173 13.19 -6.99 -13.71
N VAL A 174 13.01 -6.28 -12.60
CA VAL A 174 13.64 -4.97 -12.38
C VAL A 174 15.16 -5.09 -12.35
N LEU A 175 15.71 -6.12 -11.70
CA LEU A 175 17.16 -6.36 -11.62
C LEU A 175 17.78 -6.70 -12.99
N LEU A 176 17.07 -7.44 -13.84
CA LEU A 176 17.55 -7.72 -15.20
C LEU A 176 17.65 -6.46 -16.06
N ASN A 177 16.89 -5.41 -15.75
CA ASN A 177 16.79 -4.18 -16.54
C ASN A 177 17.68 -3.06 -15.96
N ASN A 178 18.81 -3.45 -15.36
CA ASN A 178 19.69 -2.77 -14.41
C ASN A 178 20.24 -1.36 -14.76
N ASP A 179 19.82 -0.74 -15.87
CA ASP A 179 20.41 0.51 -16.37
C ASP A 179 20.00 1.77 -15.55
N SER A 180 19.21 1.65 -14.48
CA SER A 180 18.70 2.83 -13.75
C SER A 180 18.72 2.75 -12.22
N TRP A 181 18.97 1.57 -11.62
CA TRP A 181 18.62 1.34 -10.20
C TRP A 181 19.81 1.39 -9.23
N ASP A 182 21.01 1.02 -9.66
CA ASP A 182 22.23 1.13 -8.81
C ASP A 182 22.64 2.60 -8.52
N LEU A 183 22.19 3.54 -9.36
CA LEU A 183 22.36 4.98 -9.13
C LEU A 183 21.47 5.50 -7.99
N ASP A 184 20.36 4.81 -7.69
CA ASP A 184 19.32 5.33 -6.81
C ASP A 184 19.60 5.09 -5.31
N GLU A 185 20.36 4.04 -4.95
CA GLU A 185 20.72 3.77 -3.55
C GLU A 185 21.83 4.71 -3.03
N SER A 186 22.81 5.03 -3.87
CA SER A 186 23.83 6.05 -3.57
C SER A 186 23.25 7.47 -3.66
N GLY A 187 22.35 7.72 -4.60
CA GLY A 187 21.57 8.95 -4.69
C GLY A 187 20.71 9.19 -3.46
N TYR A 188 20.04 8.15 -2.94
CA TYR A 188 19.21 8.22 -1.72
C TYR A 188 19.97 8.80 -0.52
N GLN A 189 21.15 8.28 -0.20
CA GLN A 189 21.91 8.76 0.95
C GLN A 189 22.32 10.23 0.79
N THR A 190 22.66 10.63 -0.43
CA THR A 190 22.97 12.03 -0.75
C THR A 190 21.74 12.93 -0.55
N ILE A 191 20.56 12.49 -1.00
CA ILE A 191 19.31 13.25 -0.83
C ILE A 191 18.98 13.47 0.64
N LEU A 192 19.17 12.44 1.48
CA LEU A 192 18.93 12.56 2.92
C LEU A 192 19.91 13.51 3.61
N GLN A 193 21.18 13.48 3.21
CA GLN A 193 22.20 14.41 3.71
C GLN A 193 21.88 15.86 3.32
N ASP A 194 21.48 16.09 2.07
CA ASP A 194 21.06 17.41 1.59
C ASP A 194 19.81 17.92 2.33
N LEU A 195 18.86 17.02 2.62
CA LEU A 195 17.65 17.34 3.36
C LEU A 195 17.97 17.83 4.78
N VAL A 196 18.86 17.13 5.50
CA VAL A 196 19.34 17.53 6.84
C VAL A 196 20.18 18.80 6.79
N ALA A 197 21.07 18.94 5.80
CA ALA A 197 21.87 20.14 5.64
C ALA A 197 21.01 21.39 5.42
N LYS A 198 19.85 21.22 4.77
CA LYS A 198 18.86 22.28 4.58
C LYS A 198 17.98 22.50 5.81
N ASP A 199 17.61 21.42 6.48
CA ASP A 199 16.71 21.40 7.63
C ASP A 199 17.01 20.21 8.59
N ASP A 200 17.81 20.45 9.63
CA ASP A 200 18.22 19.42 10.60
C ASP A 200 17.06 18.87 11.44
N ASP A 201 16.01 19.67 11.64
CA ASP A 201 14.82 19.31 12.42
C ASP A 201 13.64 18.87 11.54
N CYS A 202 13.87 18.62 10.23
CA CYS A 202 12.79 18.34 9.28
C CYS A 202 11.85 17.22 9.77
N ILE A 203 12.41 16.16 10.36
CA ILE A 203 11.66 15.02 10.90
C ILE A 203 10.76 15.48 12.06
N LEU A 204 11.31 16.21 13.04
CA LEU A 204 10.54 16.63 14.21
C LEU A 204 9.42 17.62 13.84
N ARG A 205 9.70 18.58 12.96
CA ARG A 205 8.69 19.53 12.47
C ARG A 205 7.59 18.85 11.68
N TRP A 206 7.92 17.83 10.90
CA TRP A 206 6.92 17.03 10.21
C TRP A 206 6.07 16.23 11.20
N ILE A 207 6.66 15.67 12.26
CA ILE A 207 5.88 15.00 13.31
C ILE A 207 4.95 15.98 14.02
N GLU A 208 5.40 17.20 14.34
CA GLU A 208 4.55 18.23 14.96
C GLU A 208 3.35 18.60 14.09
N GLN A 209 3.56 18.69 12.78
CA GLN A 209 2.54 19.10 11.81
C GLN A 209 2.69 18.31 10.51
N PRO A 210 2.16 17.07 10.45
CA PRO A 210 2.21 16.26 9.24
C PRO A 210 1.45 16.94 8.10
N GLU A 211 2.00 16.88 6.89
CA GLU A 211 1.33 17.37 5.69
C GLU A 211 0.04 16.57 5.45
N PRO A 212 -1.14 17.21 5.37
CA PRO A 212 -2.42 16.51 5.24
C PRO A 212 -2.72 16.07 3.79
N VAL A 213 -1.68 15.78 3.00
CA VAL A 213 -1.80 15.47 1.58
C VAL A 213 -1.20 14.10 1.24
N ALA A 214 -1.89 13.36 0.38
CA ALA A 214 -1.34 12.18 -0.26
C ALA A 214 -0.50 12.61 -1.46
N HIS A 215 0.60 11.89 -1.71
CA HIS A 215 1.47 12.09 -2.88
C HIS A 215 1.12 11.08 -3.96
N PHE A 216 1.00 11.52 -5.19
CA PHE A 216 0.51 10.70 -6.30
C PHE A 216 1.55 10.54 -7.38
N ASN A 217 1.57 9.37 -8.01
CA ASN A 217 2.23 9.23 -9.28
C ASN A 217 1.36 9.84 -10.39
N VAL A 218 1.94 10.68 -11.25
CA VAL A 218 1.19 11.39 -12.31
C VAL A 218 0.50 10.46 -13.30
N ARG A 219 1.07 9.27 -13.53
CA ARG A 219 0.62 8.33 -14.55
C ARG A 219 -0.49 7.43 -14.02
N SER A 220 -0.25 6.75 -12.91
CA SER A 220 -1.26 5.88 -12.31
C SER A 220 -2.39 6.66 -11.65
N LYS A 221 -2.15 7.89 -11.22
CA LYS A 221 -3.06 8.67 -10.36
C LYS A 221 -3.37 7.96 -9.04
N VAL A 222 -2.51 7.01 -8.67
CA VAL A 222 -2.58 6.27 -7.41
C VAL A 222 -1.64 6.94 -6.41
N PRO A 223 -2.04 7.09 -5.14
CA PRO A 223 -1.15 7.59 -4.12
C PRO A 223 0.00 6.60 -3.85
N TYR A 224 1.18 7.11 -3.51
CA TYR A 224 2.26 6.28 -3.01
C TYR A 224 1.89 5.74 -1.62
N ASN A 225 1.59 4.45 -1.54
CA ASN A 225 1.11 3.81 -0.31
C ASN A 225 2.23 3.34 0.63
N SER A 226 3.49 3.36 0.16
CA SER A 226 4.64 3.13 1.03
C SER A 226 4.69 4.24 2.07
N MET A 227 4.45 3.91 3.34
CA MET A 227 4.46 4.88 4.43
C MET A 227 5.76 5.69 4.47
N LEU A 228 6.91 5.04 4.27
CA LEU A 228 8.20 5.74 4.22
C LEU A 228 8.28 6.69 3.03
N THR A 229 7.78 6.28 1.87
CA THR A 229 7.69 7.18 0.70
C THR A 229 6.83 8.39 1.03
N TRP A 230 5.63 8.19 1.57
CA TRP A 230 4.73 9.28 1.92
C TRP A 230 5.40 10.27 2.89
N VAL A 231 6.06 9.79 3.94
CA VAL A 231 6.79 10.65 4.89
C VAL A 231 7.93 11.41 4.20
N ILE A 232 8.77 10.72 3.42
CA ILE A 232 9.93 11.35 2.77
C ILE A 232 9.51 12.38 1.71
N LEU A 233 8.51 12.07 0.88
CA LEU A 233 7.98 13.03 -0.09
C LEU A 233 7.35 14.24 0.62
N SER A 234 6.72 14.05 1.78
CA SER A 234 6.17 15.14 2.60
C SER A 234 7.28 16.03 3.19
N LEU A 235 8.34 15.41 3.73
CA LEU A 235 9.52 16.13 4.23
C LEU A 235 10.16 16.97 3.12
N ILE A 236 10.40 16.37 1.96
CA ILE A 236 10.99 17.05 0.79
C ILE A 236 10.08 18.19 0.32
N SER A 237 8.77 17.95 0.21
CA SER A 237 7.82 18.98 -0.22
C SER A 237 7.86 20.19 0.70
N ARG A 238 7.87 19.96 2.01
CA ARG A 238 7.93 21.03 3.02
C ARG A 238 9.27 21.76 2.98
N THR A 239 10.38 21.05 2.95
CA THR A 239 11.72 21.64 2.98
C THR A 239 12.02 22.50 1.74
N TYR A 240 11.51 22.10 0.57
CA TYR A 240 11.72 22.82 -0.69
C TYR A 240 10.54 23.69 -1.13
N GLY A 241 9.44 23.71 -0.37
CA GLY A 241 8.25 24.53 -0.66
C GLY A 241 7.49 24.09 -1.91
N TYR A 242 7.43 22.79 -2.19
CA TYR A 242 6.64 22.27 -3.30
C TYR A 242 5.14 22.40 -3.03
N THR A 243 4.39 22.82 -4.04
CA THR A 243 2.94 23.06 -3.95
C THR A 243 2.11 21.98 -4.62
N SER A 244 2.75 21.12 -5.43
CA SER A 244 2.09 19.99 -6.08
C SER A 244 2.34 18.70 -5.31
N ASN A 245 1.33 17.85 -5.23
CA ASN A 245 1.40 16.48 -4.73
C ASN A 245 1.71 15.44 -5.83
N LEU A 246 1.99 15.89 -7.06
CA LEU A 246 2.27 15.02 -8.20
C LEU A 246 3.77 14.77 -8.36
N TRP A 247 4.11 13.50 -8.51
CA TRP A 247 5.48 13.03 -8.72
C TRP A 247 5.54 12.06 -9.90
N ALA A 248 6.69 12.01 -10.54
CA ALA A 248 6.96 11.01 -11.59
C ALA A 248 8.46 10.82 -11.79
N THR A 249 8.85 9.68 -12.37
CA THR A 249 10.21 9.49 -12.87
C THR A 249 10.50 10.49 -14.00
N LYS A 250 11.79 10.73 -14.28
CA LYS A 250 12.19 11.56 -15.43
C LYS A 250 11.65 11.03 -16.76
N ILE A 251 11.54 9.71 -16.90
CA ILE A 251 11.01 9.05 -18.09
C ILE A 251 9.50 9.28 -18.19
N GLN A 252 8.76 9.14 -17.09
CA GLN A 252 7.32 9.41 -17.04
C GLN A 252 7.01 10.86 -17.41
N TRP A 253 7.72 11.84 -16.85
CA TRP A 253 7.54 13.25 -17.24
C TRP A 253 7.79 13.49 -18.73
N LYS A 254 8.85 12.88 -19.28
CA LYS A 254 9.16 12.97 -20.70
C LYS A 254 8.07 12.36 -21.58
N LYS A 255 7.53 11.18 -21.20
CA LYS A 255 6.40 10.54 -21.90
C LYS A 255 5.15 11.43 -21.90
N GLN A 256 4.94 12.19 -20.84
CA GLN A 256 3.85 13.18 -20.70
C GLN A 256 4.14 14.52 -21.42
N GLY A 257 5.30 14.65 -22.10
CA GLY A 257 5.66 15.87 -22.82
C GLY A 257 6.24 16.99 -21.96
N PHE A 258 6.48 16.76 -20.66
CA PHE A 258 7.05 17.75 -19.76
C PHE A 258 8.58 17.68 -19.69
N LYS A 259 9.18 18.81 -19.29
CA LYS A 259 10.63 18.95 -19.08
C LYS A 259 10.92 19.45 -17.67
N LEU A 260 11.81 18.75 -16.98
CA LEU A 260 12.35 19.16 -15.70
C LEU A 260 13.27 20.37 -15.85
N ARG A 261 13.31 21.22 -14.82
CA ARG A 261 14.36 22.23 -14.66
C ARG A 261 15.74 21.59 -14.60
N LYS A 262 16.77 22.36 -14.93
CA LYS A 262 18.16 21.86 -14.94
C LYS A 262 18.66 21.51 -13.54
N ASP A 263 18.15 22.20 -12.53
CA ASP A 263 18.46 22.06 -11.10
C ASP A 263 17.38 21.26 -10.35
N ALA A 264 16.54 20.51 -11.07
CA ALA A 264 15.49 19.70 -10.47
C ALA A 264 16.05 18.65 -9.51
N ARG A 265 15.47 18.59 -8.31
CA ARG A 265 15.93 17.71 -7.23
C ARG A 265 15.15 16.39 -7.25
N PRO A 266 15.83 15.23 -7.20
CA PRO A 266 15.16 13.95 -7.08
C PRO A 266 14.64 13.72 -5.66
N ALA A 267 13.65 12.84 -5.53
CA ALA A 267 13.11 12.33 -4.28
C ALA A 267 12.99 10.80 -4.35
N PRO A 268 13.30 10.08 -3.27
CA PRO A 268 13.26 8.62 -3.26
C PRO A 268 11.85 8.07 -3.01
N VAL A 269 11.47 7.05 -3.78
CA VAL A 269 10.29 6.20 -3.56
C VAL A 269 10.75 4.79 -3.27
N PHE A 270 10.19 4.17 -2.23
CA PHE A 270 10.65 2.88 -1.73
C PHE A 270 9.73 1.72 -2.14
N HIS A 271 10.35 0.69 -2.70
CA HIS A 271 9.71 -0.57 -3.08
C HIS A 271 10.35 -1.71 -2.28
N TYR A 272 9.54 -2.53 -1.64
CA TYR A 272 10.01 -3.62 -0.77
C TYR A 272 9.74 -4.96 -1.46
N PHE A 273 10.61 -5.93 -1.18
CA PHE A 273 10.49 -7.27 -1.71
C PHE A 273 11.18 -8.30 -0.81
N SER A 274 10.97 -9.56 -1.11
CA SER A 274 11.49 -10.73 -0.42
C SER A 274 12.13 -11.63 -1.48
N MET A 275 13.43 -11.85 -1.35
CA MET A 275 14.16 -12.77 -2.22
C MET A 275 14.26 -14.15 -1.56
N PRO A 276 14.13 -15.23 -2.35
CA PRO A 276 14.58 -16.54 -1.90
C PRO A 276 16.07 -16.49 -1.50
N SER A 277 16.43 -17.12 -0.37
CA SER A 277 17.77 -17.04 0.24
C SER A 277 18.93 -17.50 -0.66
N ALA A 278 18.66 -18.10 -1.82
CA ALA A 278 19.67 -18.73 -2.67
C ALA A 278 20.56 -17.74 -3.45
N GLU A 279 20.20 -16.45 -3.54
CA GLU A 279 20.86 -15.53 -4.49
C GLU A 279 21.79 -14.47 -3.87
N LEU A 280 22.06 -14.52 -2.56
CA LEU A 280 23.01 -13.59 -1.92
C LEU A 280 24.20 -14.27 -1.21
N SER A 281 24.35 -15.58 -1.31
CA SER A 281 25.52 -16.30 -0.79
C SER A 281 26.21 -17.10 -1.90
N LEU A 282 27.35 -16.57 -2.37
CA LEU A 282 28.43 -17.42 -2.86
C LEU A 282 28.96 -18.23 -1.65
N GLY A 283 28.25 -19.30 -1.31
CA GLY A 283 28.58 -20.14 -0.15
C GLY A 283 27.43 -21.08 0.20
N GLU A 284 27.75 -22.36 0.31
CA GLU A 284 26.82 -23.48 0.42
C GLU A 284 25.82 -23.38 1.58
N GLY A 285 24.58 -23.82 1.28
CA GLY A 285 23.85 -24.75 2.13
C GLY A 285 23.28 -24.23 3.44
N ASP A 286 22.23 -23.41 3.36
CA ASP A 286 21.10 -23.49 4.29
C ASP A 286 19.84 -22.96 3.60
N GLU A 287 18.68 -23.63 3.74
CA GLU A 287 17.39 -23.04 3.33
C GLU A 287 17.03 -21.93 4.32
N GLY A 288 17.72 -20.80 4.17
CA GLY A 288 17.54 -19.61 5.00
C GLY A 288 16.18 -18.94 4.79
N ALA A 289 15.74 -18.22 5.81
CA ALA A 289 14.56 -17.36 5.73
C ALA A 289 14.66 -16.40 4.53
N PRO A 290 13.53 -16.07 3.87
CA PRO A 290 13.54 -15.11 2.76
C PRO A 290 14.21 -13.81 3.19
N GLN A 291 15.22 -13.37 2.42
CA GLN A 291 15.89 -12.10 2.68
C GLN A 291 15.01 -10.97 2.18
N LYS A 292 14.74 -10.00 3.03
CA LYS A 292 14.02 -8.79 2.63
C LYS A 292 14.96 -7.85 1.90
N GLY A 293 14.55 -7.41 0.72
CA GLY A 293 15.20 -6.36 -0.05
C GLY A 293 14.38 -5.08 -0.07
N ARG A 294 15.05 -3.97 -0.36
CA ARG A 294 14.44 -2.67 -0.63
C ARG A 294 15.10 -2.08 -1.87
N ARG A 295 14.28 -1.58 -2.81
CA ARG A 295 14.73 -0.77 -3.94
C ARG A 295 14.21 0.65 -3.79
N VAL A 296 14.94 1.59 -4.37
CA VAL A 296 14.61 3.01 -4.41
C VAL A 296 14.45 3.42 -5.87
N SER A 297 13.35 4.10 -6.20
CA SER A 297 13.18 4.83 -7.45
C SER A 297 13.40 6.32 -7.20
N LEU A 298 14.03 7.04 -8.13
CA LEU A 298 14.05 8.51 -8.09
C LEU A 298 12.91 9.15 -8.89
N VAL A 299 12.11 9.96 -8.21
CA VAL A 299 11.01 10.75 -8.78
C VAL A 299 11.24 12.25 -8.61
N TYR A 300 10.52 13.05 -9.37
CA TYR A 300 10.61 14.51 -9.38
C TYR A 300 9.20 15.10 -9.25
N ASN A 301 9.07 16.16 -8.44
CA ASN A 301 7.81 16.85 -8.21
C ASN A 301 7.40 17.68 -9.44
N ALA A 302 6.10 17.84 -9.68
CA ALA A 302 5.62 18.69 -10.77
C ALA A 302 5.99 20.18 -10.60
N SER A 303 6.25 20.64 -9.37
CA SER A 303 6.77 22.00 -9.07
C SER A 303 8.17 22.27 -9.67
N GLU A 304 8.86 21.22 -10.12
CA GLU A 304 10.20 21.27 -10.72
C GLU A 304 10.17 21.23 -12.26
N LEU A 305 9.00 21.42 -12.89
CA LEU A 305 8.83 21.45 -14.34
C LEU A 305 8.88 22.90 -14.88
N LEU A 306 9.40 23.09 -16.10
CA LEU A 306 9.56 24.42 -16.72
C LEU A 306 8.24 25.10 -17.13
N ASP A 307 7.30 24.32 -17.67
CA ASP A 307 6.06 24.83 -18.29
C ASP A 307 4.80 24.27 -17.59
N TYR A 308 4.90 23.93 -16.30
CA TYR A 308 3.80 23.35 -15.54
C TYR A 308 3.06 24.42 -14.74
N ASN A 309 1.83 24.72 -15.16
CA ASN A 309 1.00 25.78 -14.58
C ASN A 309 0.22 25.37 -13.32
N GLY A 310 0.69 24.36 -12.58
CA GLY A 310 0.18 24.03 -11.25
C GLY A 310 -1.31 23.66 -11.22
N MET A 311 -1.63 22.38 -11.36
CA MET A 311 -2.89 21.86 -10.83
C MET A 311 -2.55 20.74 -9.86
N PRO A 312 -2.67 20.95 -8.53
CA PRO A 312 -2.61 19.81 -7.63
C PRO A 312 -3.65 18.78 -8.10
N TYR A 313 -3.33 17.50 -7.96
CA TYR A 313 -4.36 16.49 -8.16
C TYR A 313 -5.28 16.56 -6.94
N GLU A 314 -6.30 17.39 -7.05
CA GLU A 314 -7.41 17.49 -6.12
C GLU A 314 -8.59 16.70 -6.70
N GLU A 315 -8.88 15.55 -6.10
CA GLU A 315 -10.22 15.16 -5.62
C GLU A 315 -10.28 13.66 -5.23
N GLY A 316 -10.96 13.35 -4.12
CA GLY A 316 -11.68 12.08 -3.97
C GLY A 316 -11.04 10.91 -3.21
N PHE A 317 -9.94 11.09 -2.48
CA PHE A 317 -9.33 9.99 -1.69
C PHE A 317 -9.63 10.02 -0.19
N VAL A 318 -10.57 10.87 0.24
CA VAL A 318 -11.07 10.85 1.60
C VAL A 318 -12.15 9.78 1.71
N GLU A 319 -11.83 8.71 2.43
CA GLU A 319 -12.80 7.68 2.76
C GLU A 319 -13.83 8.22 3.76
N PRO A 320 -15.12 7.87 3.61
CA PRO A 320 -16.13 8.20 4.59
C PRO A 320 -15.80 7.65 5.98
N LEU A 321 -16.07 8.42 7.04
CA LEU A 321 -15.88 7.97 8.43
C LEU A 321 -16.75 6.74 8.79
N THR A 322 -17.81 6.47 8.01
CA THR A 322 -18.59 5.22 8.13
C THR A 322 -17.75 3.99 7.81
N THR A 323 -16.74 4.09 6.94
CA THR A 323 -15.78 3.01 6.69
C THR A 323 -14.95 2.72 7.94
N LEU A 324 -14.48 3.75 8.64
CA LEU A 324 -13.77 3.63 9.91
C LEU A 324 -14.64 2.99 10.99
N ARG A 325 -15.91 3.39 11.10
CA ARG A 325 -16.90 2.75 11.99
C ARG A 325 -17.08 1.28 11.70
N ALA A 326 -17.40 0.95 10.44
CA ALA A 326 -17.61 -0.43 10.02
C ALA A 326 -16.34 -1.26 10.23
N ARG A 327 -15.16 -0.65 10.14
CA ARG A 327 -13.91 -1.34 10.41
C ARG A 327 -13.71 -1.64 11.89
N LEU A 328 -14.02 -0.72 12.80
CA LEU A 328 -13.99 -0.97 14.26
C LEU A 328 -14.91 -2.14 14.63
N GLU A 329 -16.14 -2.17 14.10
CA GLU A 329 -17.10 -3.26 14.29
C GLU A 329 -16.55 -4.59 13.74
N ARG A 330 -15.92 -4.57 12.55
CA ARG A 330 -15.32 -5.76 11.93
C ARG A 330 -14.09 -6.29 12.66
N LEU A 331 -13.28 -5.41 13.24
CA LEU A 331 -12.11 -5.75 14.04
C LEU A 331 -12.50 -6.32 15.41
N GLN A 332 -13.78 -6.21 15.80
CA GLN A 332 -14.30 -6.64 17.10
C GLN A 332 -13.50 -6.05 18.27
N VAL A 333 -13.09 -4.79 18.14
CA VAL A 333 -12.41 -4.08 19.22
C VAL A 333 -13.41 -3.83 20.34
N ASP A 334 -13.08 -4.25 21.57
CA ASP A 334 -13.87 -3.94 22.76
C ASP A 334 -13.74 -2.44 23.06
N VAL A 335 -14.76 -1.65 22.71
CA VAL A 335 -14.85 -0.22 22.98
C VAL A 335 -15.90 0.01 24.05
N ARG A 336 -15.49 0.55 25.20
CA ARG A 336 -16.33 0.79 26.37
C ARG A 336 -16.51 2.28 26.61
N GLU A 337 -17.67 2.67 27.12
CA GLU A 337 -17.91 4.03 27.54
C GLU A 337 -17.13 4.35 28.82
N GLY A 338 -16.55 5.56 28.86
CA GLY A 338 -15.86 6.08 30.03
C GLY A 338 -15.66 7.59 29.98
N ASN A 339 -14.69 8.09 30.73
CA ASN A 339 -14.53 9.55 30.91
C ASN A 339 -13.49 10.17 29.97
N GLU A 340 -12.45 9.41 29.61
CA GLU A 340 -11.34 9.89 28.78
C GLU A 340 -10.94 8.85 27.71
N PRO A 341 -10.51 9.28 26.52
CA PRO A 341 -9.95 8.37 25.52
C PRO A 341 -8.68 7.68 26.05
N LYS A 342 -8.76 6.38 26.30
CA LYS A 342 -7.65 5.61 26.86
C LYS A 342 -7.68 4.15 26.43
N TRP A 343 -6.53 3.57 26.15
CA TRP A 343 -6.43 2.13 25.92
C TRP A 343 -5.89 1.43 27.16
N HIS A 344 -6.57 0.34 27.57
CA HIS A 344 -6.23 -0.49 28.72
C HIS A 344 -5.58 -1.79 28.24
N PRO A 345 -4.24 -1.89 28.23
CA PRO A 345 -3.53 -2.99 27.55
C PRO A 345 -3.68 -4.36 28.23
N ASN A 346 -3.86 -4.38 29.55
CA ASN A 346 -3.96 -5.63 30.31
C ASN A 346 -5.31 -6.32 30.05
N GLU A 347 -6.39 -5.55 30.14
CA GLU A 347 -7.77 -5.95 29.92
C GLU A 347 -8.16 -5.96 28.44
N ASP A 348 -7.34 -5.32 27.59
CA ASP A 348 -7.43 -5.28 26.13
C ASP A 348 -8.69 -4.61 25.56
N TYR A 349 -9.11 -3.50 26.16
CA TYR A 349 -10.23 -2.67 25.68
C TYR A 349 -9.84 -1.20 25.52
N ILE A 350 -10.57 -0.48 24.67
CA ILE A 350 -10.46 0.97 24.49
C ILE A 350 -11.61 1.64 25.22
N GLU A 351 -11.29 2.58 26.10
CA GLU A 351 -12.24 3.50 26.73
C GLU A 351 -12.41 4.73 25.85
N MET A 352 -13.66 5.11 25.58
CA MET A 352 -14.01 6.34 24.85
C MET A 352 -15.14 7.07 25.57
N PRO A 353 -15.17 8.41 25.57
CA PRO A 353 -16.36 9.14 25.99
C PRO A 353 -17.55 8.78 25.09
N PRO A 354 -18.79 8.88 25.60
CA PRO A 354 -19.99 8.64 24.80
C PRO A 354 -20.01 9.58 23.59
N ASP A 355 -20.49 9.09 22.45
CA ASP A 355 -20.48 9.86 21.20
C ASP A 355 -21.29 11.17 21.33
N THR A 356 -22.23 11.24 22.27
CA THR A 356 -23.06 12.42 22.57
C THR A 356 -22.42 13.41 23.54
N GLY A 357 -21.32 13.05 24.22
CA GLY A 357 -20.72 13.84 25.31
C GLY A 357 -19.71 14.90 24.89
N LEU A 358 -19.31 14.95 23.61
CA LEU A 358 -18.38 15.95 23.07
C LEU A 358 -19.19 17.15 22.53
N TYR A 359 -19.36 18.22 23.31
CA TYR A 359 -20.13 19.42 22.97
C TYR A 359 -19.51 20.30 21.86
N ALA A 360 -19.34 19.80 20.63
CA ALA A 360 -18.83 20.60 19.51
C ALA A 360 -19.47 20.24 18.16
N LYS A 361 -19.56 21.19 17.21
CA LYS A 361 -20.10 21.02 15.84
C LYS A 361 -19.42 19.92 14.98
N HIS A 362 -18.34 19.28 15.47
CA HIS A 362 -17.54 18.25 14.77
C HIS A 362 -17.40 16.94 15.57
N VAL A 363 -18.37 16.61 16.44
CA VAL A 363 -18.40 15.43 17.34
C VAL A 363 -17.78 14.16 16.72
N THR A 364 -18.23 13.80 15.51
CA THR A 364 -17.82 12.57 14.83
C THR A 364 -16.33 12.58 14.46
N ALA A 365 -15.81 13.69 13.92
CA ALA A 365 -14.40 13.80 13.56
C ALA A 365 -13.51 13.79 14.82
N ALA A 366 -13.92 14.49 15.88
CA ALA A 366 -13.18 14.52 17.15
C ALA A 366 -13.10 13.13 17.80
N TYR A 367 -14.20 12.37 17.79
CA TYR A 367 -14.21 10.97 18.26
C TYR A 367 -13.18 10.13 17.50
N TYR A 368 -13.16 10.23 16.16
CA TYR A 368 -12.24 9.43 15.35
C TYR A 368 -10.78 9.89 15.47
N GLN A 369 -10.52 11.20 15.60
CA GLN A 369 -9.18 11.73 15.89
C GLN A 369 -8.62 11.17 17.20
N ALA A 370 -9.48 10.98 18.21
CA ALA A 370 -9.10 10.44 19.52
C ALA A 370 -8.92 8.92 19.52
N ILE A 371 -9.84 8.16 18.90
CA ILE A 371 -9.76 6.69 18.90
C ILE A 371 -8.64 6.15 18.00
N LEU A 372 -8.28 6.85 16.93
CA LEU A 372 -7.33 6.38 15.93
C LEU A 372 -5.95 5.99 16.51
N PRO A 373 -5.24 6.85 17.28
CA PRO A 373 -3.99 6.45 17.93
C PRO A 373 -4.17 5.32 18.95
N LEU A 374 -5.32 5.23 19.62
CA LEU A 374 -5.62 4.13 20.56
C LEU A 374 -5.78 2.79 19.83
N LEU A 375 -6.49 2.80 18.70
CA LEU A 375 -6.66 1.65 17.82
C LEU A 375 -5.32 1.16 17.25
N ILE A 376 -4.43 2.09 16.89
CA ILE A 376 -3.08 1.78 16.42
C ILE A 376 -2.26 1.14 17.54
N ARG A 377 -2.29 1.68 18.76
CA ARG A 377 -1.61 1.07 19.92
C ARG A 377 -2.18 -0.30 20.27
N TRP A 378 -3.50 -0.44 20.21
CA TRP A 378 -4.17 -1.73 20.36
C TRP A 378 -3.61 -2.74 19.35
N ALA A 379 -3.60 -2.42 18.05
CA ALA A 379 -3.06 -3.29 17.00
C ALA A 379 -1.57 -3.60 17.17
N GLY A 380 -0.80 -2.65 17.70
CA GLY A 380 0.64 -2.80 17.97
C GLY A 380 0.99 -3.69 19.17
N HIS A 381 0.02 -4.06 20.00
CA HIS A 381 0.25 -4.87 21.19
C HIS A 381 0.85 -6.26 20.90
N LYS A 382 1.52 -6.85 21.90
CA LYS A 382 2.15 -8.17 21.82
C LYS A 382 1.22 -9.33 21.45
N LYS A 383 -0.09 -9.19 21.70
CA LYS A 383 -1.12 -10.17 21.29
C LYS A 383 -1.41 -10.16 19.78
N ARG A 384 -0.95 -9.13 19.06
CA ARG A 384 -1.22 -8.86 17.64
C ARG A 384 0.10 -8.66 16.90
N LEU A 385 0.44 -7.43 16.46
CA LEU A 385 1.63 -7.19 15.65
C LEU A 385 2.94 -7.09 16.43
N ASN A 386 2.89 -7.00 17.76
CA ASN A 386 4.05 -6.97 18.66
C ASN A 386 5.11 -5.93 18.24
N VAL A 387 4.66 -4.68 18.07
CA VAL A 387 5.50 -3.56 17.64
C VAL A 387 6.56 -3.26 18.69
N GLY A 388 7.79 -3.02 18.25
CA GLY A 388 8.91 -2.70 19.15
C GLY A 388 9.51 -3.91 19.88
N ALA A 389 9.10 -5.15 19.59
CA ALA A 389 9.59 -6.36 20.28
C ALA A 389 11.12 -6.56 20.27
N HIS A 390 11.83 -5.91 19.35
CA HIS A 390 13.28 -5.95 19.25
C HIS A 390 13.99 -4.95 20.18
N LEU A 391 13.27 -3.95 20.70
CA LEU A 391 13.81 -2.91 21.58
C LEU A 391 13.79 -3.39 23.02
N ARG A 392 14.96 -3.35 23.67
CA ARG A 392 15.14 -3.76 25.07
C ARG A 392 15.11 -2.58 26.04
N ASP A 393 15.55 -1.42 25.58
CA ASP A 393 15.53 -0.21 26.39
C ASP A 393 14.08 0.33 26.49
N PRO A 394 13.53 0.52 27.71
CA PRO A 394 12.15 0.96 27.87
C PRO A 394 11.87 2.36 27.34
N VAL A 395 12.86 3.26 27.39
CA VAL A 395 12.70 4.65 26.91
C VAL A 395 12.65 4.65 25.39
N GLN A 396 13.56 3.93 24.73
CA GLN A 396 13.56 3.77 23.28
C GLN A 396 12.32 3.02 22.81
N PHE A 397 11.87 1.99 23.54
CA PHE A 397 10.63 1.28 23.23
C PHE A 397 9.41 2.22 23.26
N ASP A 398 9.27 3.03 24.30
CA ASP A 398 8.16 3.98 24.43
C ASP A 398 8.22 5.08 23.35
N ALA A 399 9.40 5.62 23.06
CA ALA A 399 9.60 6.61 21.99
C ALA A 399 9.33 6.04 20.59
N TYR A 400 9.85 4.85 20.29
CA TYR A 400 9.64 4.18 19.00
C TYR A 400 8.18 3.79 18.78
N THR A 401 7.51 3.19 19.77
CA THR A 401 6.09 2.83 19.65
C THR A 401 5.21 4.07 19.52
N THR A 402 5.59 5.19 20.14
CA THR A 402 4.94 6.49 19.95
C THR A 402 5.16 7.01 18.52
N LEU A 403 6.40 7.00 18.01
CA LEU A 403 6.70 7.40 16.63
C LEU A 403 5.91 6.58 15.61
N VAL A 404 5.90 5.25 15.74
CA VAL A 404 5.10 4.35 14.89
C VAL A 404 3.62 4.72 14.93
N THR A 405 3.10 5.02 16.12
CA THR A 405 1.69 5.41 16.31
C THR A 405 1.39 6.74 15.61
N GLU A 406 2.25 7.74 15.77
CA GLU A 406 2.05 9.06 15.18
C GLU A 406 2.15 9.03 13.65
N VAL A 407 3.11 8.28 13.09
CA VAL A 407 3.24 8.10 11.63
C VAL A 407 1.98 7.41 11.06
N ALA A 408 1.53 6.31 11.67
CA ALA A 408 0.32 5.60 11.24
C ALA A 408 -0.93 6.47 11.38
N ALA A 409 -1.06 7.20 12.49
CA ALA A 409 -2.20 8.06 12.74
C ALA A 409 -2.25 9.24 11.75
N ALA A 410 -1.12 9.82 11.39
CA ALA A 410 -1.04 10.90 10.41
C ALA A 410 -1.50 10.42 9.02
N SER A 411 -1.01 9.26 8.55
CA SER A 411 -1.42 8.69 7.27
C SER A 411 -2.91 8.31 7.23
N LEU A 412 -3.44 7.68 8.28
CA LEU A 412 -4.86 7.36 8.35
C LEU A 412 -5.72 8.63 8.49
N SER A 413 -5.18 9.69 9.09
CA SER A 413 -5.87 10.98 9.16
C SER A 413 -6.03 11.59 7.77
N VAL A 414 -5.02 11.51 6.90
CA VAL A 414 -5.14 11.89 5.48
C VAL A 414 -6.20 11.04 4.77
N ARG A 415 -6.15 9.70 4.94
CA ARG A 415 -7.10 8.76 4.34
C ARG A 415 -8.56 9.06 4.71
N PHE A 416 -8.83 9.50 5.95
CA PHE A 416 -10.18 9.77 6.44
C PHE A 416 -10.53 11.26 6.53
N GLY A 417 -9.69 12.15 5.99
CA GLY A 417 -9.93 13.60 6.00
C GLY A 417 -10.00 14.20 7.41
N LEU A 418 -9.23 13.66 8.36
CA LEU A 418 -9.16 14.12 9.74
C LEU A 418 -8.02 15.13 9.89
N ASP A 419 -8.32 16.31 10.45
CA ASP A 419 -7.28 17.26 10.87
C ASP A 419 -6.76 16.90 12.27
N ARG A 420 -5.83 15.94 12.33
CA ARG A 420 -5.23 15.47 13.57
C ARG A 420 -3.83 16.04 13.76
N LYS A 421 -3.60 16.66 14.91
CA LYS A 421 -2.26 17.04 15.39
C LYS A 421 -1.84 16.12 16.54
N PRO A 422 -0.59 15.61 16.55
CA PRO A 422 -0.07 14.87 17.69
C PRO A 422 -0.12 15.70 18.98
N CYS A 423 -0.31 15.04 20.12
CA CYS A 423 -0.26 15.76 21.38
C CYS A 423 1.19 16.15 21.71
N GLN A 424 1.37 17.25 22.46
CA GLN A 424 2.69 17.77 22.80
C GLN A 424 3.57 16.73 23.52
N THR A 425 2.97 15.86 24.35
CA THR A 425 3.69 14.78 25.03
C THR A 425 4.20 13.72 24.06
N SER A 426 3.47 13.39 22.99
CA SER A 426 3.96 12.49 21.94
C SER A 426 5.17 13.10 21.24
N VAL A 427 5.06 14.37 20.83
CA VAL A 427 6.14 15.11 20.16
C VAL A 427 7.40 15.14 21.04
N GLN A 428 7.27 15.55 22.31
CA GLN A 428 8.39 15.63 23.24
C GLN A 428 9.07 14.27 23.47
N ARG A 429 8.28 13.20 23.63
CA ARG A 429 8.81 11.85 23.81
C ARG A 429 9.62 11.40 22.60
N ILE A 430 9.15 11.70 21.40
CA ILE A 430 9.87 11.36 20.16
C ILE A 430 11.11 12.23 20.02
N GLY A 431 10.99 13.56 20.20
CA GLY A 431 12.08 14.52 20.07
C GLY A 431 13.25 14.20 20.99
N ASN A 432 12.98 13.98 22.28
CA ASN A 432 14.00 13.64 23.27
C ASN A 432 14.86 12.43 22.86
N TRP A 433 14.30 11.47 22.12
CA TRP A 433 15.03 10.31 21.65
C TRP A 433 15.72 10.54 20.30
N ILE A 434 15.03 11.15 19.33
CA ILE A 434 15.57 11.40 17.99
C ILE A 434 16.74 12.40 18.03
N ASP A 435 16.72 13.37 18.95
CA ASP A 435 17.78 14.38 19.08
C ASP A 435 19.13 13.78 19.49
N GLU A 436 19.12 12.63 20.19
CA GLU A 436 20.32 11.89 20.59
C GLU A 436 20.98 11.12 19.42
N LEU A 437 20.28 10.96 18.30
CA LEU A 437 20.73 10.18 17.16
C LEU A 437 21.52 11.04 16.16
N SER A 438 22.48 10.42 15.48
CA SER A 438 23.10 11.01 14.29
C SER A 438 22.04 11.25 13.22
N PRO A 439 22.24 12.19 12.26
CA PRO A 439 21.31 12.40 11.16
C PRO A 439 20.90 11.12 10.43
N GLN A 440 21.86 10.22 10.19
CA GLN A 440 21.58 8.91 9.61
C GLN A 440 20.70 8.05 10.53
N GLY A 441 21.02 8.00 11.82
CA GLY A 441 20.24 7.27 12.82
C GLY A 441 18.80 7.76 12.93
N ARG A 442 18.56 9.08 12.77
CA ARG A 442 17.20 9.65 12.74
C ARG A 442 16.39 9.09 11.57
N PHE A 443 16.98 9.02 10.36
CA PHE A 443 16.31 8.45 9.19
C PHE A 443 16.15 6.93 9.27
N ASP A 444 17.12 6.20 9.84
CA ASP A 444 17.02 4.75 9.99
C ASP A 444 15.87 4.38 10.94
N VAL A 445 15.71 5.14 12.03
CA VAL A 445 14.58 5.01 12.96
C VAL A 445 13.26 5.38 12.27
N LEU A 446 13.22 6.47 11.51
CA LEU A 446 12.03 6.87 10.75
C LEU A 446 11.62 5.81 9.71
N ALA A 447 12.59 5.23 9.01
CA ALA A 447 12.38 4.17 8.03
C ALA A 447 11.79 2.92 8.69
N SER A 448 12.41 2.47 9.79
CA SER A 448 11.92 1.35 10.59
C SER A 448 10.50 1.60 11.11
N ALA A 449 10.26 2.78 11.70
CA ALA A 449 8.96 3.14 12.23
C ALA A 449 7.88 3.22 11.14
N SER A 450 8.24 3.74 9.96
CA SER A 450 7.34 3.83 8.81
C SER A 450 6.97 2.45 8.26
N GLU A 451 7.90 1.49 8.19
CA GLU A 451 7.59 0.10 7.80
C GLU A 451 6.62 -0.54 8.82
N CYS A 452 6.86 -0.35 10.11
CA CYS A 452 5.96 -0.82 11.16
C CYS A 452 4.57 -0.15 11.10
N ALA A 453 4.52 1.16 10.88
CA ALA A 453 3.30 1.91 10.69
C ALA A 453 2.51 1.43 9.45
N ASN A 454 3.21 1.10 8.36
CA ASN A 454 2.59 0.53 7.17
C ASN A 454 1.90 -0.81 7.49
N ARG A 455 2.60 -1.71 8.18
CA ARG A 455 2.05 -3.01 8.62
C ARG A 455 0.82 -2.83 9.52
N LEU A 456 0.85 -1.86 10.43
CA LEU A 456 -0.29 -1.51 11.28
C LEU A 456 -1.48 -1.01 10.45
N CYS A 457 -1.24 -0.10 9.51
CA CYS A 457 -2.28 0.43 8.64
C CYS A 457 -2.89 -0.66 7.76
N LEU A 458 -2.09 -1.57 7.19
CA LEU A 458 -2.57 -2.71 6.42
C LEU A 458 -3.35 -3.73 7.27
N PHE A 459 -2.94 -3.94 8.52
CA PHE A 459 -3.68 -4.77 9.47
C PHE A 459 -5.04 -4.15 9.81
N LEU A 460 -5.03 -2.86 10.13
CA LEU A 460 -6.23 -2.12 10.50
C LEU A 460 -7.15 -1.85 9.32
N PHE A 461 -6.61 -1.65 8.12
CA PHE A 461 -7.31 -1.28 6.89
C PHE A 461 -6.59 -1.91 5.69
N PRO A 462 -6.80 -3.22 5.43
CA PRO A 462 -6.24 -3.87 4.26
C PRO A 462 -6.67 -3.10 3.01
N GLU A 463 -5.77 -2.99 2.03
CA GLU A 463 -6.06 -2.31 0.77
C GLU A 463 -7.20 -3.04 0.04
N ASP A 464 -8.39 -2.46 0.05
CA ASP A 464 -9.43 -2.77 -0.94
C ASP A 464 -9.03 -1.96 -2.19
N ARG A 465 -8.37 -2.58 -3.18
CA ARG A 465 -7.94 -1.91 -4.43
C ARG A 465 -9.09 -1.51 -5.35
N GLU A 466 -10.30 -1.42 -4.81
CA GLU A 466 -11.50 -0.97 -5.52
C GLU A 466 -11.43 0.51 -5.94
N THR A 467 -10.46 1.29 -5.45
CA THR A 467 -10.27 2.72 -5.72
C THR A 467 -9.20 3.05 -6.77
N VAL A 468 -8.51 2.04 -7.31
CA VAL A 468 -7.57 2.20 -8.45
C VAL A 468 -8.29 2.06 -9.78
#